data_AF-A0A2G6UMK8-F1
#
_entry.id   AF-A0A2G6UMK8-F1
#
_cell.length_a   1.000
_cell.length_b   1.000
_cell.length_c   1.000
_cell.angle_alpha   90.00
_cell.angle_beta   90.00
_cell.angle_gamma   90.00
#
_symmetry.space_group_name_H-M   'P 1'
#
loop_
_entity.id
_entity.type
_entity.pdbx_description
1 polymer ?
#
loop_
_entity_poly.entity_id
_entity_poly.type
_entity_poly.pdbx_seq_one_letter_code
_entity_poly.pdbx_strand_id
1 'polypeptide(L)'
;MIKKFLLVLGICSVSSAYAQGGMLIIQNFTSNYDFHGTIYANNNVGGGCYPLITSKVPDAIVIPAGSTAKYENYRDQYSSSGFPVSTWMVYLAAGSPGSPRPWSHGSLIPGGVISNNTKWSMSKFQMYHAGTSVPETYFNGDIGETAAPCNTTPDNITTPYGSAKWFTITTGTDVYTYLIIQ
;
A
#
# COMPACT_ATOMS: atom_id res chain seq x y z
N MET A 1 49.78 33.06 -18.77
CA MET A 1 48.44 33.58 -18.41
C MET A 1 47.44 32.93 -19.34
N ILE A 2 46.75 31.87 -18.91
CA ILE A 2 45.62 31.28 -19.65
C ILE A 2 44.51 30.97 -18.64
N LYS A 3 43.34 31.54 -18.96
CA LYS A 3 42.11 31.57 -18.20
C LYS A 3 41.37 30.23 -18.33
N LYS A 4 40.84 29.78 -17.19
CA LYS A 4 39.52 29.16 -16.99
C LYS A 4 39.12 28.04 -17.99
N PHE A 5 39.18 26.80 -17.51
CA PHE A 5 38.22 25.78 -17.93
C PHE A 5 37.71 25.04 -16.68
N LEU A 6 36.58 25.51 -16.16
CA LEU A 6 35.78 24.83 -15.15
C LEU A 6 35.05 23.67 -15.85
N LEU A 7 35.50 22.44 -15.63
CA LEU A 7 34.83 21.25 -16.14
C LEU A 7 33.83 20.73 -15.09
N VAL A 8 32.56 21.10 -15.32
CA VAL A 8 31.32 20.35 -15.09
C VAL A 8 31.39 19.17 -14.10
N LEU A 9 30.96 19.42 -12.85
CA LEU A 9 30.49 18.38 -11.93
C LEU A 9 28.95 18.38 -11.98
N GLY A 10 28.42 17.69 -12.98
CA GLY A 10 26.99 17.41 -13.12
C GLY A 10 26.72 15.95 -12.80
N ILE A 11 26.55 15.62 -11.53
CA ILE A 11 25.86 14.40 -11.13
C ILE A 11 24.58 14.86 -10.44
N CYS A 12 23.51 14.95 -11.21
CA CYS A 12 22.16 14.94 -10.70
C CYS A 12 21.94 13.59 -10.02
N SER A 13 22.27 13.47 -8.75
CA SER A 13 21.68 12.47 -7.88
C SER A 13 20.23 12.87 -7.65
N VAL A 14 19.36 12.57 -8.63
CA VAL A 14 17.94 12.37 -8.35
C VAL A 14 17.87 11.12 -7.48
N SER A 15 18.02 11.32 -6.17
CA SER A 15 17.50 10.38 -5.20
C SER A 15 16.00 10.30 -5.45
N SER A 16 15.58 9.26 -6.15
CA SER A 16 14.19 8.86 -6.29
C SER A 16 13.68 8.43 -4.92
N ALA A 17 13.43 9.41 -4.06
CA ALA A 17 12.73 9.25 -2.80
C ALA A 17 11.26 8.97 -3.14
N TYR A 18 10.96 7.68 -3.19
CA TYR A 18 9.67 7.01 -3.02
C TYR A 18 8.47 7.65 -3.70
N ALA A 19 8.17 7.13 -4.88
CA ALA A 19 6.99 7.46 -5.66
C ALA A 19 5.73 6.71 -5.20
N GLN A 20 5.53 6.64 -3.90
CA GLN A 20 4.36 6.13 -3.17
C GLN A 20 4.93 5.97 -1.77
N GLY A 21 4.32 6.57 -0.75
CA GLY A 21 4.90 6.83 0.58
C GLY A 21 5.41 5.62 1.38
N GLY A 22 6.41 4.90 0.85
CA GLY A 22 6.99 3.67 1.35
C GLY A 22 6.47 2.39 0.69
N MET A 23 7.24 1.32 0.91
CA MET A 23 6.80 -0.05 0.61
C MET A 23 5.77 -0.50 1.65
N LEU A 24 4.70 -1.18 1.20
CA LEU A 24 3.78 -1.89 2.09
C LEU A 24 4.22 -3.34 2.24
N ILE A 25 4.27 -3.82 3.47
CA ILE A 25 4.60 -5.20 3.83
C ILE A 25 3.43 -5.76 4.62
N ILE A 26 2.81 -6.82 4.11
CA ILE A 26 1.73 -7.50 4.82
C ILE A 26 2.24 -8.88 5.24
N GLN A 27 2.27 -9.12 6.54
CA GLN A 27 2.77 -10.36 7.13
C GLN A 27 1.61 -11.10 7.79
N ASN A 28 1.23 -12.24 7.22
CA ASN A 28 0.27 -13.14 7.82
C ASN A 28 1.02 -14.24 8.55
N PHE A 29 1.26 -14.05 9.85
CA PHE A 29 1.94 -15.02 10.70
C PHE A 29 1.00 -16.07 11.31
N THR A 30 -0.30 -16.00 11.02
CA THR A 30 -1.22 -17.03 11.47
C THR A 30 -0.90 -18.37 10.79
N SER A 31 -1.23 -19.49 11.45
CA SER A 31 -1.11 -20.84 10.86
C SER A 31 -2.42 -21.37 10.30
N ASN A 32 -3.56 -20.75 10.65
CA ASN A 32 -4.88 -21.30 10.41
C ASN A 32 -5.74 -20.44 9.47
N TYR A 33 -5.29 -19.23 9.14
CA TYR A 33 -6.12 -18.29 8.40
C TYR A 33 -5.37 -17.61 7.25
N ASP A 34 -6.03 -17.52 6.10
CA ASP A 34 -5.61 -16.70 4.97
C ASP A 34 -6.19 -15.30 5.12
N PHE A 35 -5.37 -14.29 4.85
CA PHE A 35 -5.81 -12.90 4.79
C PHE A 35 -6.42 -12.64 3.43
N HIS A 36 -7.69 -12.20 3.39
CA HIS A 36 -8.33 -11.72 2.17
C HIS A 36 -8.66 -10.25 2.37
N GLY A 37 -8.09 -9.35 1.57
CA GLY A 37 -8.31 -7.93 1.78
C GLY A 37 -8.18 -7.05 0.56
N THR A 38 -8.63 -5.81 0.73
CA THR A 38 -8.37 -4.70 -0.18
C THR A 38 -7.39 -3.76 0.49
N ILE A 39 -6.35 -3.33 -0.22
CA ILE A 39 -5.42 -2.31 0.27
C ILE A 39 -5.74 -0.96 -0.35
N TYR A 40 -5.56 0.08 0.45
CA TYR A 40 -5.87 1.45 0.10
C TYR A 40 -4.63 2.31 0.26
N ALA A 41 -4.51 3.27 -0.65
CA ALA A 41 -3.56 4.35 -0.55
C ALA A 41 -4.24 5.65 -0.93
N ASN A 42 -3.92 6.72 -0.23
CA ASN A 42 -4.49 8.02 -0.52
C ASN A 42 -3.50 9.16 -0.23
N ASN A 43 -3.80 10.32 -0.80
CA ASN A 43 -3.23 11.55 -0.31
C ASN A 43 -3.82 11.86 1.06
N ASN A 44 -2.99 12.31 2.01
CA ASN A 44 -3.41 12.79 3.33
C ASN A 44 -2.84 14.20 3.63
N VAL A 45 -2.18 14.83 2.66
CA VAL A 45 -1.59 16.17 2.81
C VAL A 45 -2.70 17.22 2.72
N GLY A 46 -2.69 18.17 3.66
CA GLY A 46 -3.61 19.32 3.64
C GLY A 46 -5.10 18.98 3.81
N GLY A 47 -5.42 17.81 4.38
CA GLY A 47 -6.81 17.36 4.56
C GLY A 47 -7.47 16.79 3.30
N GLY A 48 -6.73 16.63 2.19
CA GLY A 48 -7.21 15.91 1.01
C GLY A 48 -7.20 14.41 1.24
N CYS A 49 -8.18 13.69 0.69
CA CYS A 49 -8.29 12.22 0.71
C CYS A 49 -8.14 11.58 -0.66
N TYR A 50 -7.80 12.40 -1.65
CA TYR A 50 -7.72 12.04 -3.04
C TYR A 50 -6.37 12.49 -3.64
N PRO A 51 -5.82 11.74 -4.60
CA PRO A 51 -6.41 10.53 -5.18
C PRO A 51 -6.45 9.37 -4.18
N LEU A 52 -7.50 8.54 -4.27
CA LEU A 52 -7.69 7.31 -3.51
C LEU A 52 -7.50 6.12 -4.45
N ILE A 53 -6.62 5.22 -4.08
CA ILE A 53 -6.19 4.09 -4.89
C ILE A 53 -6.54 2.84 -4.08
N THR A 54 -7.17 1.89 -4.74
CA THR A 54 -7.54 0.61 -4.12
C THR A 54 -7.11 -0.53 -5.02
N SER A 55 -6.70 -1.65 -4.44
CA SER A 55 -6.59 -2.90 -5.21
C SER A 55 -7.97 -3.23 -5.78
N LYS A 56 -8.04 -3.58 -7.08
CA LYS A 56 -9.32 -3.69 -7.79
C LYS A 56 -10.25 -4.75 -7.18
N VAL A 57 -11.42 -4.31 -6.74
CA VAL A 57 -12.60 -5.17 -6.49
C VAL A 57 -13.10 -5.74 -7.84
N PRO A 58 -13.41 -7.04 -7.96
CA PRO A 58 -13.72 -8.00 -6.88
C PRO A 58 -12.55 -8.82 -6.35
N ASP A 59 -11.33 -8.65 -6.86
CA ASP A 59 -10.22 -9.55 -6.52
C ASP A 59 -9.55 -9.07 -5.22
N ALA A 60 -9.99 -9.64 -4.10
CA ALA A 60 -9.28 -9.48 -2.84
C ALA A 60 -7.85 -10.00 -3.00
N ILE A 61 -6.90 -9.28 -2.43
CA ILE A 61 -5.55 -9.79 -2.22
C ILE A 61 -5.65 -10.94 -1.23
N VAL A 62 -5.17 -12.12 -1.63
CA VAL A 62 -5.10 -13.30 -0.79
C VAL A 62 -3.66 -13.52 -0.35
N ILE A 63 -3.40 -13.50 0.96
CA ILE A 63 -2.10 -13.78 1.55
C ILE A 63 -2.24 -15.00 2.45
N PRO A 64 -1.71 -16.16 2.03
CA PRO A 64 -1.84 -17.40 2.79
C PRO A 64 -1.27 -17.30 4.21
N ALA A 65 -1.76 -18.17 5.08
CA ALA A 65 -1.16 -18.42 6.39
C ALA A 65 0.37 -18.62 6.28
N GLY A 66 1.12 -18.01 7.20
CA GLY A 66 2.58 -18.05 7.26
C GLY A 66 3.31 -17.29 6.14
N SER A 67 2.62 -16.52 5.31
CA SER A 67 3.20 -15.84 4.14
C SER A 67 3.37 -14.33 4.33
N THR A 68 4.21 -13.73 3.48
CA THR A 68 4.44 -12.28 3.44
C THR A 68 4.25 -11.75 2.02
N ALA A 69 3.45 -10.70 1.88
CA ALA A 69 3.33 -9.91 0.67
C ALA A 69 4.14 -8.62 0.79
N LYS A 70 4.73 -8.16 -0.32
CA LYS A 70 5.46 -6.90 -0.40
C LYS A 70 4.95 -6.11 -1.61
N TYR A 71 4.71 -4.83 -1.41
CA TYR A 71 4.27 -3.91 -2.44
C TYR A 71 5.19 -2.69 -2.43
N GLU A 72 6.24 -2.75 -3.24
CA GLU A 72 7.25 -1.69 -3.34
C GLU A 72 6.62 -0.36 -3.79
N ASN A 73 5.74 -0.44 -4.79
CA ASN A 73 4.85 0.62 -5.26
C ASN A 73 3.80 -0.02 -6.19
N TYR A 74 2.85 0.75 -6.72
CA TYR A 74 1.78 0.26 -7.60
C TYR A 74 2.28 -0.54 -8.82
N ARG A 75 3.44 -0.18 -9.38
CA ARG A 75 4.00 -0.79 -10.59
C ARG A 75 4.88 -1.99 -10.26
N ASP A 76 5.93 -1.77 -9.47
CA ASP A 76 7.05 -2.72 -9.38
C ASP A 76 6.62 -4.00 -8.64
N GLN A 77 5.66 -3.89 -7.72
CA GLN A 77 5.01 -5.00 -7.03
C GLN A 77 4.46 -6.07 -7.98
N TYR A 78 4.12 -5.71 -9.23
CA TYR A 78 3.60 -6.68 -10.19
C TYR A 78 4.62 -7.76 -10.57
N SER A 79 5.92 -7.42 -10.48
CA SER A 79 7.02 -8.32 -10.80
C SER A 79 7.77 -8.89 -9.58
N SER A 80 7.63 -8.25 -8.41
CA SER A 80 8.35 -8.59 -7.18
C SER A 80 7.48 -9.27 -6.12
N SER A 81 6.18 -8.96 -6.09
CA SER A 81 5.27 -9.54 -5.10
C SER A 81 4.86 -10.95 -5.49
N GLY A 82 4.80 -11.86 -4.52
CA GLY A 82 4.13 -13.16 -4.68
C GLY A 82 2.61 -13.03 -4.84
N PHE A 83 2.05 -11.85 -4.57
CA PHE A 83 0.61 -11.57 -4.58
C PHE A 83 0.32 -10.27 -5.37
N PRO A 84 0.60 -10.26 -6.69
CA PRO A 84 0.61 -9.03 -7.46
C PRO A 84 -0.79 -8.49 -7.77
N VAL A 85 -0.94 -7.16 -7.76
CA VAL A 85 -2.14 -6.45 -8.21
C VAL A 85 -1.96 -6.01 -9.66
N SER A 86 -2.76 -6.55 -10.58
CA SER A 86 -2.65 -6.21 -12.01
C SER A 86 -3.33 -4.89 -12.38
N THR A 87 -4.36 -4.50 -11.62
CA THR A 87 -5.17 -3.31 -11.87
C THR A 87 -5.48 -2.59 -10.57
N TRP A 88 -5.31 -1.28 -10.57
CA TRP A 88 -5.63 -0.38 -9.47
C TRP A 88 -6.88 0.42 -9.81
N MET A 89 -7.81 0.51 -8.88
CA MET A 89 -8.97 1.40 -9.01
C MET A 89 -8.61 2.76 -8.43
N VAL A 90 -8.68 3.79 -9.27
CA VAL A 90 -8.30 5.17 -8.93
C VAL A 90 -9.51 6.07 -8.87
N TYR A 91 -9.66 6.78 -7.76
CA TYR A 91 -10.65 7.83 -7.55
C TYR A 91 -9.89 9.15 -7.41
N LEU A 92 -10.23 10.16 -8.22
CA LEU A 92 -9.49 11.43 -8.23
C LEU A 92 -10.14 12.51 -7.35
N ALA A 93 -11.41 12.34 -7.00
CA ALA A 93 -12.16 13.25 -6.13
C ALA A 93 -13.34 12.52 -5.47
N ALA A 94 -13.95 13.17 -4.47
CA ALA A 94 -15.17 12.70 -3.85
C ALA A 94 -16.30 12.55 -4.87
N GLY A 95 -16.99 11.40 -4.86
CA GLY A 95 -18.06 11.08 -5.79
C GLY A 95 -17.63 10.81 -7.24
N SER A 96 -16.32 10.87 -7.54
CA SER A 96 -15.82 10.51 -8.88
C SER A 96 -15.97 9.00 -9.14
N PRO A 97 -16.28 8.57 -10.37
CA PRO A 97 -16.28 7.16 -10.71
C PRO A 97 -14.87 6.58 -10.61
N GLY A 98 -14.76 5.34 -10.15
CA GLY A 98 -13.49 4.64 -10.12
C GLY A 98 -12.96 4.38 -11.52
N SER A 99 -11.72 4.80 -11.79
CA SER A 99 -11.01 4.60 -13.04
C SER A 99 -10.04 3.42 -12.88
N PRO A 100 -10.29 2.26 -13.51
CA PRO A 100 -9.34 1.16 -13.51
C PRO A 100 -8.09 1.56 -14.29
N ARG A 101 -6.92 1.35 -13.69
CA ARG A 101 -5.62 1.59 -14.32
C ARG A 101 -4.75 0.35 -14.17
N PRO A 102 -4.15 -0.15 -15.26
CA PRO A 102 -3.19 -1.25 -15.13
C PRO A 102 -1.99 -0.81 -14.29
N TRP A 103 -1.32 -1.76 -13.65
CA TRP A 103 -0.11 -1.54 -12.85
C TRP A 103 0.97 -0.73 -13.59
N SER A 104 1.02 -0.80 -14.92
CA SER A 104 1.97 -0.11 -15.78
C SER A 104 1.53 1.30 -16.24
N HIS A 105 0.36 1.78 -15.82
CA HIS A 105 -0.15 3.10 -16.22
C HIS A 105 0.79 4.22 -15.76
N GLY A 106 1.13 5.18 -16.64
CA GLY A 106 2.14 6.23 -16.38
C GLY A 106 1.90 7.14 -15.17
N SER A 107 0.68 7.19 -14.63
CA SER A 107 0.40 7.89 -13.37
C SER A 107 0.80 7.11 -12.11
N LEU A 108 0.89 5.77 -12.21
CA LEU A 108 1.13 4.80 -11.13
C LEU A 108 2.58 4.30 -11.11
N ILE A 109 3.36 4.58 -12.16
CA ILE A 109 4.78 4.26 -12.18
C ILE A 109 5.54 5.13 -11.16
N PRO A 110 6.73 4.71 -10.72
CA PRO A 110 7.58 5.58 -9.93
C PRO A 110 7.85 6.93 -10.60
N GLY A 111 7.68 8.03 -9.88
CA GLY A 111 7.72 9.42 -10.37
C GLY A 111 6.39 9.93 -10.91
N GLY A 112 5.38 9.07 -11.09
CA GLY A 112 4.05 9.44 -11.57
C GLY A 112 3.27 10.32 -10.60
N VAL A 113 2.28 11.06 -11.11
CA VAL A 113 1.52 12.03 -10.32
C VAL A 113 0.77 11.39 -9.15
N ILE A 114 0.14 10.23 -9.35
CA ILE A 114 -0.59 9.55 -8.27
C ILE A 114 0.40 8.96 -7.26
N SER A 115 1.38 8.24 -7.78
CA SER A 115 2.51 7.69 -7.08
C SER A 115 3.16 8.69 -6.11
N ASN A 116 3.52 9.89 -6.56
CA ASN A 116 4.15 10.90 -5.70
C ASN A 116 3.22 11.54 -4.66
N ASN A 117 1.89 11.40 -4.81
CA ASN A 117 0.91 12.10 -3.97
C ASN A 117 0.08 11.15 -3.10
N THR A 118 0.51 9.89 -2.97
CA THR A 118 -0.24 8.90 -2.18
C THR A 118 0.67 8.09 -1.29
N LYS A 119 0.13 7.66 -0.14
CA LYS A 119 0.76 6.70 0.76
C LYS A 119 -0.25 5.62 1.13
N TRP A 120 0.24 4.42 1.43
CA TRP A 120 -0.60 3.36 1.99
C TRP A 120 -1.26 3.85 3.27
N SER A 121 -2.55 3.56 3.44
CA SER A 121 -3.32 4.20 4.51
C SER A 121 -4.21 3.25 5.27
N MET A 122 -4.83 2.28 4.61
CA MET A 122 -5.66 1.30 5.28
C MET A 122 -5.76 0.01 4.47
N SER A 123 -6.31 -1.00 5.12
CA SER A 123 -6.83 -2.20 4.49
C SER A 123 -8.19 -2.54 5.09
N LYS A 124 -9.06 -3.08 4.25
CA LYS A 124 -10.26 -3.78 4.69
C LYS A 124 -10.04 -5.27 4.48
N PHE A 125 -10.23 -6.08 5.50
CA PHE A 125 -9.94 -7.50 5.42
C PHE A 125 -10.98 -8.39 6.10
N GLN A 126 -10.96 -9.65 5.69
CA GLN A 126 -11.66 -10.78 6.28
C GLN A 126 -10.70 -11.95 6.29
N MET A 127 -10.54 -12.61 7.44
CA MET A 127 -9.77 -13.84 7.53
C MET A 127 -10.59 -15.02 7.03
N TYR A 128 -9.95 -15.99 6.39
CA TYR A 128 -10.56 -17.22 5.87
C TYR A 128 -9.81 -18.42 6.42
N HIS A 129 -10.46 -19.55 6.69
CA HIS A 129 -9.73 -20.77 7.05
C HIS A 129 -8.75 -21.13 5.94
N ALA A 130 -7.50 -21.40 6.31
CA ALA A 130 -6.39 -21.56 5.38
C ALA A 130 -6.70 -22.57 4.26
N GLY A 131 -6.47 -22.16 3.01
CA GLY A 131 -6.73 -22.96 1.81
C GLY A 131 -8.20 -23.14 1.46
N THR A 132 -9.12 -22.39 2.08
CA THR A 132 -10.57 -22.52 1.85
C THR A 132 -11.23 -21.18 1.54
N SER A 133 -12.49 -21.23 1.11
CA SER A 133 -13.35 -20.04 0.95
C SER A 133 -14.30 -19.82 2.15
N VAL A 134 -14.01 -20.42 3.31
CA VAL A 134 -14.84 -20.28 4.52
C VAL A 134 -14.32 -19.12 5.38
N PRO A 135 -15.10 -18.04 5.59
CA PRO A 135 -14.65 -16.89 6.38
C PRO A 135 -14.67 -17.16 7.89
N GLU A 136 -13.68 -16.65 8.62
CA GLU A 136 -13.69 -16.55 10.08
C GLU A 136 -14.49 -15.31 10.50
N THR A 137 -15.72 -15.53 10.93
CA THR A 137 -16.72 -14.47 11.15
C THR A 137 -16.29 -13.41 12.17
N TYR A 138 -15.37 -13.76 13.09
CA TYR A 138 -14.98 -12.90 14.19
C TYR A 138 -13.59 -12.28 14.06
N PHE A 139 -12.89 -12.50 12.94
CA PHE A 139 -11.61 -11.84 12.66
C PHE A 139 -11.61 -11.16 11.29
N ASN A 140 -12.12 -9.93 11.27
CA ASN A 140 -12.24 -9.07 10.10
C ASN A 140 -12.28 -7.60 10.54
N GLY A 141 -12.18 -6.69 9.58
CA GLY A 141 -12.41 -5.27 9.83
C GLY A 141 -11.62 -4.36 8.91
N ASP A 142 -11.72 -3.07 9.20
CA ASP A 142 -10.93 -2.02 8.58
C ASP A 142 -9.77 -1.66 9.53
N ILE A 143 -8.54 -1.64 9.02
CA ILE A 143 -7.33 -1.36 9.80
C ILE A 143 -6.42 -0.40 9.03
N GLY A 144 -5.76 0.55 9.69
CA GLY A 144 -4.95 1.52 8.99
C GLY A 144 -4.25 2.54 9.88
N GLU A 145 -3.61 3.52 9.25
CA GLU A 145 -3.13 4.72 9.93
C GLU A 145 -4.28 5.72 10.05
N THR A 146 -4.71 6.02 11.28
CA THR A 146 -5.70 7.07 11.53
C THR A 146 -5.24 8.40 10.95
N ALA A 147 -5.90 8.83 9.88
CA ALA A 147 -5.55 10.05 9.16
C ALA A 147 -6.82 10.85 8.87
N ALA A 148 -7.34 11.54 9.88
CA ALA A 148 -8.51 12.41 9.72
C ALA A 148 -8.20 13.53 8.69
N PRO A 149 -9.14 13.84 7.77
CA PRO A 149 -10.53 13.37 7.69
C PRO A 149 -10.73 12.09 6.86
N CYS A 150 -9.67 11.46 6.35
CA CYS A 150 -9.75 10.47 5.28
C CYS A 150 -10.09 9.07 5.73
N ASN A 151 -9.57 8.67 6.89
CA ASN A 151 -10.01 7.47 7.57
C ASN A 151 -9.98 7.69 9.08
N THR A 152 -10.80 6.93 9.79
CA THR A 152 -10.82 6.84 11.25
C THR A 152 -10.61 5.39 11.69
N THR A 153 -9.96 4.59 10.85
CA THR A 153 -9.77 3.16 11.09
C THR A 153 -8.74 2.96 12.20
N PRO A 154 -8.96 2.02 13.13
CA PRO A 154 -7.98 1.74 14.16
C PRO A 154 -6.70 1.19 13.54
N ASP A 155 -5.57 1.40 14.23
CA ASP A 155 -4.28 0.84 13.84
C ASP A 155 -4.05 -0.56 14.43
N ASN A 156 -4.99 -1.04 15.26
CA ASN A 156 -4.97 -2.35 15.87
C ASN A 156 -6.37 -2.98 15.92
N ILE A 157 -6.40 -4.30 15.76
CA ILE A 157 -7.60 -5.12 15.99
C ILE A 157 -7.14 -6.31 16.83
N THR A 158 -7.84 -6.61 17.91
CA THR A 158 -7.57 -7.77 18.76
C THR A 158 -8.87 -8.49 19.03
N THR A 159 -8.88 -9.80 18.75
CA THR A 159 -10.01 -10.68 18.94
C THR A 159 -9.54 -11.98 19.60
N PRO A 160 -10.43 -12.85 20.08
CA PRO A 160 -10.04 -14.20 20.53
C PRO A 160 -9.39 -15.07 19.44
N TYR A 161 -9.55 -14.72 18.17
CA TYR A 161 -9.10 -15.49 17.01
C TYR A 161 -7.78 -14.99 16.42
N GLY A 162 -7.28 -13.84 16.90
CA GLY A 162 -6.02 -13.25 16.44
C GLY A 162 -5.97 -11.75 16.64
N SER A 163 -4.87 -11.16 16.19
CA SER A 163 -4.62 -9.73 16.22
C SER A 163 -4.04 -9.22 14.91
N ALA A 164 -4.36 -7.98 14.57
CA ALA A 164 -3.78 -7.27 13.45
C ALA A 164 -3.25 -5.91 13.91
N LYS A 165 -2.11 -5.49 13.38
CA LYS A 165 -1.49 -4.19 13.66
C LYS A 165 -1.02 -3.54 12.38
N TRP A 166 -1.40 -2.28 12.19
CA TRP A 166 -0.88 -1.39 11.15
C TRP A 166 0.07 -0.37 11.77
N PHE A 167 1.22 -0.14 11.14
CA PHE A 167 2.15 0.92 11.54
C PHE A 167 3.12 1.27 10.41
N THR A 168 3.72 2.46 10.50
CA THR A 168 4.74 2.92 9.55
C THR A 168 6.05 3.22 10.29
N ILE A 169 7.16 2.71 9.76
CA ILE A 169 8.51 2.99 10.23
C ILE A 169 9.23 3.83 9.16
N THR A 170 9.87 4.90 9.59
CA THR A 170 10.79 5.69 8.76
C THR A 170 12.22 5.47 9.28
N THR A 171 13.12 4.99 8.42
CA THR A 171 14.54 4.82 8.73
C THR A 171 15.39 5.55 7.68
N GLY A 172 16.02 6.64 8.08
CA GLY A 172 16.70 7.52 7.12
C GLY A 172 15.71 8.12 6.13
N THR A 173 15.91 7.86 4.84
CA THR A 173 15.01 8.26 3.75
C THR A 173 13.90 7.25 3.47
N ASP A 174 14.00 6.06 4.05
CA ASP A 174 13.19 4.92 3.65
C ASP A 174 11.95 4.83 4.54
N VAL A 175 10.80 4.61 3.92
CA VAL A 175 9.52 4.46 4.59
C VAL A 175 8.99 3.04 4.34
N TYR A 176 8.59 2.37 5.41
CA TYR A 176 8.00 1.03 5.39
C TYR A 176 6.70 1.04 6.16
N THR A 177 5.61 0.65 5.52
CA THR A 177 4.31 0.45 6.15
C THR A 177 4.09 -1.04 6.34
N TYR A 178 3.68 -1.44 7.53
CA TYR A 178 3.46 -2.82 7.92
C TYR A 178 1.99 -3.04 8.26
N LEU A 179 1.46 -4.17 7.79
CA LEU A 179 0.28 -4.81 8.34
C LEU A 179 0.70 -6.20 8.83
N ILE A 180 0.72 -6.39 10.15
CA ILE A 180 1.06 -7.67 10.77
C ILE A 180 -0.23 -8.31 11.26
N ILE A 181 -0.43 -9.59 10.93
CA ILE A 181 -1.57 -10.41 11.37
C ILE A 181 -1.00 -11.63 12.09
N GLN A 182 -1.51 -11.93 13.28
CA GLN A 182 -1.00 -12.97 14.20
C GLN A 182 -2.15 -13.73 14.86
#